data_AF-A0A2E4PQK0-F1
#
_entry.id   AF-A0A2E4PQK0-F1
#
_cell.length_a   1.000
_cell.length_b   1.000
_cell.length_c   1.000
_cell.angle_alpha   90.00
_cell.angle_beta   90.00
_cell.angle_gamma   90.00
#
_symmetry.space_group_name_H-M   'P 1'
#
loop_
_entity.id
_entity.type
_entity.pdbx_description
1 polymer ?
#
loop_
_entity_poly.entity_id
_entity_poly.type
_entity_poly.pdbx_seq_one_letter_code
_entity_poly.pdbx_strand_id
1 'polypeptide(L)'
;MEFLFFCALPNEFPEGEYPDEWYQGRVLFSDSLFEIRTDTKQIAHIISPQAEYGVSLDITNISVNTDGNALFFINKIDQTLWSITLPEEVEGVVEEESGDEEGI
;
A
#
# COMPACT_ATOMS: atom_id res chain seq x y z
N MET A 1 -1.24 -22.10 -1.53
CA MET A 1 -0.09 -21.26 -1.15
C MET A 1 -0.56 -19.85 -1.34
N GLU A 2 -0.79 -19.16 -0.24
CA GLU A 2 -1.17 -17.76 -0.21
C GLU A 2 0.10 -16.92 -0.41
N PHE A 3 0.06 -15.95 -1.32
CA PHE A 3 1.15 -15.01 -1.49
C PHE A 3 0.62 -13.60 -1.32
N LEU A 4 1.06 -12.99 -0.23
CA LEU A 4 0.78 -11.62 0.16
C LEU A 4 1.98 -10.76 -0.23
N PHE A 5 1.73 -9.69 -0.99
CA PHE A 5 2.74 -8.70 -1.35
C PHE A 5 2.31 -7.32 -0.90
N PHE A 6 3.28 -6.52 -0.49
CA PHE A 6 3.09 -5.11 -0.20
C PHE A 6 3.79 -4.29 -1.27
N CYS A 7 3.07 -3.31 -1.82
CA CYS A 7 3.55 -2.48 -2.91
C CYS A 7 3.35 -1.01 -2.56
N ALA A 8 4.42 -0.24 -2.67
CA ALA A 8 4.35 1.21 -2.71
C ALA A 8 4.17 1.64 -4.17
N LEU A 9 3.09 2.36 -4.45
CA LEU A 9 2.79 2.85 -5.79
C LEU A 9 2.73 4.39 -5.76
N PRO A 10 3.49 5.07 -6.63
CA PRO A 10 3.39 6.51 -6.77
C PRO A 10 1.97 6.92 -7.12
N ASN A 11 1.44 7.91 -6.40
CA ASN A 11 0.13 8.50 -6.67
C ASN A 11 0.09 9.15 -8.07
N GLU A 12 1.23 9.67 -8.49
CA GLU A 12 1.50 10.19 -9.83
C GLU A 12 2.94 9.86 -10.21
N PHE A 13 3.22 9.79 -11.51
CA PHE A 13 4.57 9.63 -12.02
C PHE A 13 5.07 10.99 -12.53
N PRO A 14 5.97 11.66 -11.79
CA PRO A 14 6.63 12.86 -12.29
C PRO A 14 7.33 12.63 -13.63
N GLU A 15 7.57 13.67 -14.40
CA GLU A 15 8.40 13.57 -15.60
C GLU A 15 9.84 13.24 -15.22
N GLY A 16 10.47 12.27 -15.89
CA GLY A 16 11.85 11.89 -15.66
C GLY A 16 12.28 10.63 -16.42
N GLU A 17 13.59 10.39 -16.49
CA GLU A 17 14.17 9.18 -17.07
C GLU A 17 14.31 8.09 -16.01
N TYR A 18 13.35 7.17 -15.98
CA TYR A 18 13.33 6.06 -15.04
C TYR A 18 14.13 4.84 -15.54
N PRO A 19 14.79 4.09 -14.63
CA PRO A 19 14.81 4.29 -13.18
C PRO A 19 15.96 5.21 -12.69
N ASP A 20 16.82 5.68 -13.59
CA ASP A 20 18.07 6.35 -13.25
C ASP A 20 17.87 7.64 -12.44
N GLU A 21 16.95 8.52 -12.85
CA GLU A 21 16.73 9.78 -12.15
C GLU A 21 16.10 9.61 -10.77
N TRP A 22 15.29 8.57 -10.58
CA TRP A 22 14.77 8.20 -9.26
C TRP A 22 15.89 7.65 -8.37
N TYR A 23 16.73 6.74 -8.87
CA TYR A 23 17.88 6.21 -8.11
C TYR A 23 18.88 7.31 -7.73
N GLN A 24 19.07 8.32 -8.57
CA GLN A 24 19.93 9.47 -8.29
C GLN A 24 19.29 10.49 -7.33
N GLY A 25 18.01 10.33 -6.98
CA GLY A 25 17.27 11.25 -6.11
C GLY A 25 16.88 12.57 -6.78
N ARG A 26 16.91 12.63 -8.12
CA ARG A 26 16.40 13.78 -8.88
C ARG A 26 14.88 13.77 -8.98
N VAL A 27 14.30 12.57 -9.04
CA VAL A 27 12.87 12.33 -8.93
C VAL A 27 12.58 11.67 -7.59
N LEU A 28 11.52 12.16 -6.94
CA LEU A 28 10.95 11.63 -5.71
C LEU A 28 9.47 11.37 -5.92
N PHE A 29 8.95 10.34 -5.26
CA PHE A 29 7.55 10.00 -5.33
C PHE A 29 6.76 10.44 -4.09
N SER A 30 5.44 10.37 -4.26
CA SER A 30 4.46 10.39 -3.18
C SER A 30 3.66 9.11 -3.32
N ASP A 31 4.01 8.08 -2.55
CA ASP A 31 3.46 6.74 -2.69
C ASP A 31 2.22 6.53 -1.82
N SER A 32 1.29 5.73 -2.32
CA SER A 32 0.29 5.02 -1.50
C SER A 32 0.68 3.56 -1.37
N LEU A 33 0.29 2.94 -0.26
CA LEU A 33 0.63 1.56 0.04
C LEU A 33 -0.56 0.63 -0.20
N PHE A 34 -0.29 -0.48 -0.88
CA PHE A 34 -1.27 -1.48 -1.25
C PHE A 34 -0.84 -2.87 -0.77
N GLU A 35 -1.83 -3.66 -0.40
CA GLU A 35 -1.75 -5.09 -0.19
C GLU A 35 -2.23 -5.82 -1.45
N ILE A 36 -1.51 -6.83 -1.89
CA ILE A 36 -1.85 -7.64 -3.05
C ILE A 36 -1.86 -9.11 -2.66
N ARG A 37 -3.04 -9.73 -2.79
CA ARG A 37 -3.26 -11.17 -2.61
C ARG A 37 -3.37 -11.84 -3.96
N THR A 38 -2.36 -12.62 -4.34
CA THR A 38 -2.30 -13.18 -5.71
C THR A 38 -3.18 -14.41 -5.91
N ASP A 39 -3.57 -15.07 -4.83
CA ASP A 39 -4.48 -16.21 -4.82
C ASP A 39 -5.92 -15.80 -5.08
N THR A 40 -6.37 -14.70 -4.46
CA THR A 40 -7.72 -14.13 -4.64
C THR A 40 -7.78 -13.05 -5.71
N LYS A 41 -6.62 -12.59 -6.21
CA LYS A 41 -6.47 -11.43 -7.12
C LYS A 41 -7.03 -10.13 -6.52
N GLN A 42 -7.05 -10.03 -5.20
CA GLN A 42 -7.49 -8.83 -4.51
C GLN A 42 -6.33 -7.86 -4.34
N ILE A 43 -6.65 -6.58 -4.52
CA ILE A 43 -5.76 -5.46 -4.24
C ILE A 43 -6.49 -4.60 -3.23
N ALA A 44 -5.97 -4.51 -2.01
CA ALA A 44 -6.51 -3.67 -0.97
C ALA A 44 -5.61 -2.44 -0.79
N HIS A 45 -6.23 -1.26 -0.74
CA HIS A 45 -5.52 -0.04 -0.39
C HIS A 45 -5.32 -0.01 1.13
N ILE A 46 -4.09 0.12 1.59
CA ILE A 46 -3.77 0.21 3.02
C ILE A 46 -3.83 1.65 3.49
N ILE A 47 -3.09 2.54 2.81
CA ILE A 47 -2.95 3.94 3.23
C ILE A 47 -2.49 4.82 2.06
N SER A 48 -3.02 6.04 2.02
CA SER A 48 -2.51 7.14 1.21
C SER A 48 -1.98 8.24 2.13
N PRO A 49 -0.68 8.22 2.49
CA PRO A 49 -0.08 9.16 3.45
C PRO A 49 -0.35 10.63 3.10
N GLN A 50 -0.29 10.96 1.81
CA GLN A 50 -0.50 12.32 1.32
C GLN A 50 -1.95 12.77 1.45
N ALA A 51 -2.92 11.89 1.14
CA ALA A 51 -4.34 12.22 1.20
C ALA A 51 -4.88 12.22 2.64
N GLU A 52 -4.41 11.29 3.48
CA GLU A 52 -4.93 11.09 4.83
C GLU A 52 -4.22 11.95 5.89
N TYR A 53 -2.92 12.20 5.73
CA TYR A 53 -2.09 12.88 6.74
C TYR A 53 -1.32 14.09 6.21
N GLY A 54 -1.38 14.36 4.91
CA GLY A 54 -0.63 15.47 4.30
C GLY A 54 0.88 15.23 4.27
N VAL A 55 1.33 13.98 4.39
CA VAL A 55 2.74 13.59 4.41
C VAL A 55 3.09 12.87 3.10
N SER A 56 4.13 13.33 2.40
CA SER A 56 4.65 12.61 1.24
C SER A 56 5.72 11.61 1.67
N LEU A 57 5.59 10.37 1.21
CA LEU A 57 6.55 9.29 1.46
C LEU A 57 6.93 8.65 0.12
N ASP A 58 8.23 8.48 -0.13
CA ASP A 58 8.77 7.69 -1.25
C ASP A 58 9.29 6.38 -0.62
N ILE A 59 8.49 5.33 -0.69
CA ILE A 59 8.59 4.17 0.18
C ILE A 59 9.50 3.12 -0.47
N THR A 60 10.58 2.79 0.23
CA THR A 60 11.54 1.76 -0.19
C THR A 60 11.81 0.77 0.93
N ASN A 61 12.41 -0.37 0.57
CA ASN A 61 12.89 -1.38 1.52
C ASN A 61 11.79 -1.87 2.48
N ILE A 62 10.61 -2.19 1.92
CA ILE A 62 9.49 -2.72 2.69
C ILE A 62 9.87 -4.07 3.32
N SER A 63 9.58 -4.22 4.61
CA SER A 63 9.69 -5.47 5.36
C SER A 63 8.52 -5.62 6.31
N VAL A 64 8.08 -6.86 6.54
CA VAL A 64 7.03 -7.17 7.51
C VAL A 64 7.65 -7.96 8.66
N ASN A 65 7.17 -7.78 9.89
CA ASN A 65 7.59 -8.62 11.00
C ASN A 65 7.06 -10.06 10.88
N THR A 66 7.58 -10.94 11.74
CA THR A 66 7.19 -12.36 11.77
C THR A 66 5.70 -12.56 12.06
N ASP A 67 5.08 -11.66 12.83
CA ASP A 67 3.67 -11.76 13.20
C ASP A 67 2.72 -11.19 12.14
N GLY A 68 3.24 -10.58 11.07
CA GLY A 68 2.42 -10.02 9.99
C GLY A 68 1.65 -8.74 10.34
N ASN A 69 1.82 -8.19 11.55
CA ASN A 69 1.03 -7.06 12.05
C ASN A 69 1.76 -5.70 11.99
N ALA A 70 3.01 -5.68 11.56
CA ALA A 70 3.79 -4.45 11.42
C ALA A 70 4.60 -4.45 10.12
N LEU A 71 4.48 -3.37 9.36
CA LEU A 71 5.21 -3.13 8.13
C LEU A 71 6.17 -1.95 8.33
N PHE A 72 7.44 -2.19 8.03
CA PHE A 72 8.55 -1.25 8.14
C PHE A 72 9.05 -0.85 6.76
N PHE A 73 9.48 0.39 6.59
CA PHE A 73 10.03 0.90 5.34
C PHE A 73 10.90 2.13 5.55
N ILE A 74 11.71 2.47 4.55
CA ILE A 74 12.51 3.70 4.52
C ILE A 74 11.80 4.73 3.64
N ASN A 75 11.64 5.94 4.17
CA ASN A 75 11.27 7.09 3.37
C ASN A 75 12.50 7.58 2.60
N LYS A 76 12.55 7.38 1.29
CA LYS A 76 13.68 7.76 0.44
C LYS A 76 13.92 9.27 0.40
N ILE A 77 12.91 10.09 0.69
CA ILE A 77 13.02 11.56 0.72
C ILE A 77 14.05 12.02 1.76
N ASP A 78 14.01 11.47 2.97
CA ASP A 78 14.82 11.93 4.11
C ASP A 78 15.58 10.80 4.83
N GLN A 79 15.49 9.57 4.31
CA GLN A 79 16.13 8.36 4.83
C GLN A 79 15.66 7.94 6.23
N THR A 80 14.50 8.42 6.67
CA THR A 80 13.92 8.03 7.96
C THR A 80 13.26 6.64 7.90
N LEU A 81 13.33 5.90 9.01
CA LEU A 81 12.63 4.62 9.19
C LEU A 81 11.21 4.88 9.69
N TRP A 82 10.23 4.27 9.03
CA TRP A 82 8.82 4.34 9.38
C TRP A 82 8.26 2.93 9.64
N SER A 83 7.19 2.89 10.43
CA SER A 83 6.41 1.68 10.65
C SER A 83 4.92 2.00 10.64
N ILE A 84 4.12 1.11 10.07
CA ILE A 84 2.67 1.10 10.23
C ILE A 84 2.22 -0.21 10.87
N THR A 85 1.19 -0.12 11.70
CA THR A 85 0.49 -1.30 12.22
C THR A 85 -0.55 -1.74 11.22
N LEU A 86 -0.52 -3.01 10.82
CA LEU A 86 -1.52 -3.60 9.96
C LEU A 86 -2.69 -4.10 10.81
N PRO A 87 -3.94 -3.89 10.39
CA PRO A 87 -5.09 -4.49 11.06
C PRO A 87 -4.98 -6.02 10.98
N GLU A 88 -5.48 -6.73 12.00
CA GLU A 88 -5.63 -8.18 11.88
C GLU A 88 -6.57 -8.51 10.73
N GLU A 89 -6.28 -9.57 9.98
CA GLU A 89 -7.17 -10.05 8.93
C GLU A 89 -8.51 -10.43 9.54
N VAL A 90 -9.53 -9.65 9.23
CA VAL A 90 -10.90 -9.97 9.61
C VAL A 90 -11.41 -10.97 8.57
N GLU A 91 -11.42 -12.26 8.91
CA GLU A 91 -12.03 -13.28 8.06
C GLU A 91 -13.52 -12.93 7.83
N GLY A 92 -13.86 -12.55 6.60
CA GLY A 92 -15.22 -12.55 6.07
C GLY A 92 -16.10 -11.37 6.47
N VAL A 93 -16.13 -10.32 5.65
CA VAL A 93 -17.34 -9.51 5.47
C VAL A 93 -17.87 -9.79 4.07
N VAL A 94 -18.73 -10.81 3.97
CA VAL A 94 -19.68 -10.92 2.85
C VAL A 94 -20.73 -9.84 3.08
N GLU A 95 -20.69 -8.77 2.29
CA GLU A 95 -21.86 -7.91 2.14
C GLU A 95 -22.88 -8.69 1.30
N GLU A 96 -23.80 -9.39 1.98
CA GLU A 96 -25.03 -9.85 1.34
C GLU A 96 -25.89 -8.61 1.07
N GLU A 97 -25.92 -8.14 -0.17
CA GLU A 97 -27.01 -7.27 -0.61
C GLU A 97 -28.30 -8.10 -0.63
N SER A 98 -29.14 -7.90 0.39
CA SER A 98 -30.52 -8.37 0.41
C SER A 98 -31.31 -7.64 -0.67
N GLY A 99 -31.42 -8.24 -1.85
CA GLY A 99 -32.38 -7.84 -2.87
C GLY A 99 -33.76 -8.36 -2.48
N ASP A 100 -34.60 -7.46 -1.96
CA ASP A 100 -35.99 -7.71 -1.61
C ASP A 100 -36.80 -8.26 -2.80
N GLU A 101 -37.51 -9.35 -2.56
CA GLU A 101 -38.58 -9.85 -3.42
C GLU A 101 -39.77 -8.88 -3.35
N GLU A 102 -40.03 -8.09 -4.40
CA GLU A 102 -41.37 -7.55 -4.63
C GLU A 102 -42.11 -8.44 -5.64
N GLY A 103 -42.98 -9.30 -5.10
CA GLY A 103 -44.16 -9.75 -5.81
C GLY A 103 -45.27 -8.72 -5.69
N ILE A 104 -45.91 -8.40 -6.83
CA ILE A 104 -47.36 -8.41 -7.11
C ILE A 104 -47.54 -8.34 -8.63
#